data_AF-A0A7Y0SF72-F1
#
_entry.id   AF-A0A7Y0SF72-F1
#
_cell.length_a   1.000
_cell.length_b   1.000
_cell.length_c   1.000
_cell.angle_alpha   90.00
_cell.angle_beta   90.00
_cell.angle_gamma   90.00
#
_symmetry.space_group_name_H-M   'P 1'
#
loop_
_entity.id
_entity.type
_entity.pdbx_description
1 polymer ?
#
loop_
_entity_poly.entity_id
_entity_poly.type
_entity_poly.pdbx_seq_one_letter_code
_entity_poly.pdbx_strand_id
1 'polypeptide(L)'
;RQKVMFDNVTNGPSLPFGVYDPASSSTLGPGLSGFVAYKDGMTVKTNPIKLAWRVPRNNWHEYRQGGINMYNALGEMTKVGEDGEYVY
;
A
#
# COMPACT_ATOMS: atom_id res chain seq x y z
N ARG A 1 9.44 -31.83 12.25
CA ARG A 1 8.14 -31.75 11.56
C ARG A 1 8.12 -30.44 10.78
N GLN A 2 8.07 -30.47 9.45
CA GLN A 2 8.04 -29.25 8.62
C GLN A 2 6.62 -28.67 8.64
N LYS A 3 6.48 -27.40 9.01
CA LYS A 3 5.19 -26.71 9.08
C LYS A 3 4.77 -26.38 7.65
N VAL A 4 3.75 -27.06 7.15
CA VAL A 4 3.17 -26.78 5.83
C VAL A 4 2.29 -25.54 5.98
N MET A 5 2.60 -24.49 5.24
CA MET A 5 1.80 -23.26 5.19
C MET A 5 0.92 -23.33 3.93
N PHE A 6 -0.39 -23.18 4.08
CA PHE A 6 -1.27 -23.02 2.93
C PHE A 6 -1.01 -21.65 2.30
N ASP A 7 -0.80 -21.64 0.98
CA ASP A 7 -0.82 -20.43 0.17
C ASP A 7 -2.29 -20.03 -0.04
N ASN A 8 -2.82 -19.25 0.90
CA ASN A 8 -4.15 -18.65 0.78
C ASN A 8 -4.03 -17.12 0.64
N VAL A 9 -2.86 -16.62 0.26
CA VAL A 9 -2.66 -15.19 0.04
C VAL A 9 -3.44 -14.80 -1.20
N THR A 10 -4.57 -14.19 -0.94
CA THR A 10 -5.62 -13.85 -1.89
C THR A 10 -5.97 -12.39 -1.66
N ASN A 11 -6.41 -11.69 -2.72
CA ASN A 11 -6.83 -10.28 -2.68
C ASN A 11 -5.69 -9.27 -2.46
N GLY A 12 -4.70 -9.29 -3.37
CA GLY A 12 -3.82 -8.12 -3.50
C GLY A 12 -4.63 -6.87 -3.86
N PRO A 13 -4.17 -5.68 -3.45
CA PRO A 13 -4.93 -4.46 -3.69
C PRO A 13 -5.05 -4.22 -5.20
N SER A 14 -6.28 -4.08 -5.68
CA SER A 14 -6.60 -3.82 -7.09
C SER A 14 -6.70 -2.34 -7.43
N LEU A 15 -6.83 -1.48 -6.41
CA LEU A 15 -6.95 -0.04 -6.51
C LEU A 15 -6.05 0.62 -5.46
N PRO A 16 -5.50 1.82 -5.76
CA PRO A 16 -4.72 2.56 -4.79
C PRO A 16 -5.60 3.00 -3.60
N PHE A 17 -4.97 3.08 -2.43
CA PHE A 17 -5.62 3.57 -1.22
C PHE A 17 -5.71 5.09 -1.23
N GLY A 18 -4.67 5.75 -1.74
CA GLY A 18 -4.60 7.21 -1.77
C GLY A 18 -3.74 7.75 -2.88
N VAL A 19 -3.90 9.05 -3.13
CA VAL A 19 -3.13 9.81 -4.11
C VAL A 19 -2.58 11.05 -3.43
N TYR A 20 -1.33 11.39 -3.74
CA TYR A 20 -0.69 12.56 -3.15
C TYR A 20 -1.28 13.86 -3.71
N ASP A 21 -1.64 14.77 -2.82
CA ASP A 21 -2.12 16.12 -3.12
C ASP A 21 -1.26 17.14 -2.35
N PRO A 22 -0.44 17.96 -3.05
CA PRO A 22 0.46 18.91 -2.40
C PRO A 22 -0.28 20.03 -1.65
N ALA A 23 -1.57 20.25 -1.95
CA ALA A 23 -2.40 21.22 -1.24
C ALA A 23 -3.10 20.61 -0.01
N SER A 24 -2.99 19.29 0.19
CA SER A 24 -3.61 18.63 1.34
C SER A 24 -2.68 18.61 2.54
N SER A 25 -3.23 18.91 3.71
CA SER A 25 -2.60 18.67 5.01
C SER A 25 -3.12 17.39 5.70
N SER A 26 -3.93 16.58 5.01
CA SER A 26 -4.47 15.34 5.56
C SER A 26 -3.39 14.27 5.74
N THR A 27 -3.58 13.39 6.72
CA THR A 27 -2.81 12.16 6.89
C THR A 27 -3.75 10.98 6.75
N LEU A 28 -3.56 10.17 5.71
CA LEU A 28 -4.46 9.05 5.37
C LEU A 28 -4.13 7.77 6.16
N GLY A 29 -2.90 7.69 6.66
CA GLY A 29 -2.38 6.58 7.44
C GLY A 29 -0.94 6.87 7.87
N PRO A 30 -0.33 5.99 8.67
CA PRO A 30 1.09 6.05 9.00
C PRO A 30 1.96 6.26 7.75
N GLY A 31 2.80 7.30 7.74
CA GLY A 31 3.68 7.62 6.61
C GLY A 31 3.00 8.29 5.40
N LEU A 32 1.68 8.44 5.39
CA LEU A 32 0.89 8.97 4.27
C LEU A 32 0.40 10.40 4.51
N SER A 33 1.32 11.31 4.86
CA SER A 33 1.02 12.74 4.98
C SER A 33 0.91 13.40 3.60
N GLY A 34 -0.09 14.25 3.42
CA GLY A 34 -0.42 14.90 2.14
C GLY A 34 -1.12 13.97 1.15
N PHE A 35 -1.55 12.78 1.57
CA PHE A 35 -2.35 11.89 0.74
C PHE A 35 -3.84 12.06 1.03
N VAL A 36 -4.64 12.01 -0.03
CA VAL A 36 -6.10 11.98 0.02
C VAL A 36 -6.62 10.62 -0.44
N ALA A 37 -7.78 10.21 0.06
CA ALA A 37 -8.39 8.93 -0.32
C ALA A 37 -8.67 8.88 -1.83
N TYR A 38 -8.30 7.78 -2.46
CA TYR A 38 -8.56 7.57 -3.89
C TYR A 38 -10.06 7.54 -4.20
N LYS A 39 -10.45 8.17 -5.31
CA LYS A 39 -11.79 8.09 -5.89
C LYS A 39 -11.68 8.03 -7.41
N ASP A 40 -12.51 7.21 -8.04
CA ASP A 40 -12.56 7.11 -9.49
C ASP A 40 -12.85 8.48 -10.12
N GLY A 41 -12.09 8.83 -11.17
CA GLY A 41 -12.21 10.12 -11.86
C GLY A 41 -11.54 11.30 -11.17
N MET A 42 -10.76 11.09 -10.10
CA MET A 42 -10.03 12.18 -9.44
C MET A 42 -8.87 12.75 -10.27
N THR A 43 -8.62 14.05 -10.12
CA THR A 43 -7.46 14.72 -10.74
C THR A 43 -6.18 14.45 -9.94
N VAL A 44 -5.14 14.01 -10.63
CA VAL A 44 -3.78 13.90 -10.07
C VAL A 44 -3.08 15.24 -10.20
N LYS A 45 -2.49 15.72 -9.09
CA LYS A 45 -1.89 17.07 -8.99
C LYS A 45 -0.37 17.08 -9.02
N THR A 46 0.27 15.94 -9.29
CA THR A 46 1.73 15.79 -9.29
C THR A 46 2.23 15.04 -10.52
N ASN A 47 3.41 15.44 -11.00
CA ASN A 47 4.19 14.72 -12.01
C ASN A 47 5.67 14.72 -11.56
N PRO A 48 6.26 13.56 -11.20
CA PRO A 48 5.71 12.21 -11.27
C PRO A 48 4.54 11.97 -10.30
N ILE A 49 3.65 11.05 -10.68
CA ILE A 49 2.49 10.66 -9.90
C ILE A 49 2.94 9.87 -8.66
N LYS A 50 2.37 10.20 -7.49
CA LYS A 50 2.59 9.45 -6.25
C LYS A 50 1.29 8.78 -5.77
N LEU A 51 1.29 7.46 -5.71
CA LEU A 51 0.17 6.63 -5.27
C LEU A 51 0.54 5.91 -3.97
N ALA A 52 -0.42 5.81 -3.07
CA ALA A 52 -0.32 5.02 -1.85
C ALA A 52 -1.15 3.74 -2.00
N TRP A 53 -0.60 2.65 -1.52
CA TRP A 53 -1.26 1.35 -1.47
C TRP A 53 -1.47 0.97 0.00
N ARG A 54 -2.38 0.04 0.26
CA ARG A 54 -2.50 -0.57 1.58
C ARG A 54 -2.62 -2.08 1.41
N VAL A 55 -1.91 -2.81 2.26
CA VAL A 55 -1.95 -4.27 2.27
C VAL A 55 -2.24 -4.74 3.70
N PRO A 56 -3.21 -5.64 3.91
CA PRO A 56 -3.43 -6.25 5.22
C PRO A 56 -2.13 -6.87 5.75
N ARG A 57 -1.80 -6.59 7.01
CA ARG A 57 -0.53 -7.01 7.63
C ARG A 57 -0.36 -8.53 7.63
N ASN A 58 -1.45 -9.28 7.79
CA ASN A 58 -1.47 -10.73 7.73
C ASN A 58 -1.17 -11.30 6.32
N ASN A 59 -1.21 -10.45 5.30
CA ASN A 59 -0.91 -10.76 3.90
C ASN A 59 0.40 -10.12 3.44
N TRP A 60 1.15 -9.43 4.29
CA TRP A 60 2.42 -8.80 3.90
C TRP A 60 3.61 -9.79 4.03
N HIS A 61 4.55 -9.76 3.08
CA HIS A 61 5.63 -10.76 3.00
C HIS A 61 6.57 -10.80 4.23
N GLU A 62 6.76 -9.69 4.95
CA GLU A 62 7.59 -9.68 6.17
C GLU A 62 6.95 -10.48 7.32
N TYR A 63 5.62 -10.55 7.35
CA TYR A 63 4.87 -11.24 8.40
C TYR A 63 4.42 -12.63 7.99
N ARG A 64 4.54 -12.96 6.69
CA ARG A 64 4.09 -14.23 6.14
C ARG A 64 4.93 -14.67 4.95
N GLN A 65 5.39 -15.91 4.99
CA GLN A 65 6.29 -16.48 3.97
C GLN A 65 5.69 -16.56 2.55
N GLY A 66 4.35 -16.52 2.42
CA GLY A 66 3.65 -16.41 1.13
C GLY A 66 3.01 -15.02 0.90
N GLY A 67 3.33 -14.04 1.74
CA GLY A 67 2.74 -12.71 1.69
C GLY A 67 3.08 -11.95 0.42
N ILE A 68 2.30 -10.91 0.17
CA ILE A 68 2.38 -10.01 -0.96
C ILE A 68 3.66 -9.19 -0.84
N ASN A 69 4.42 -9.16 -1.93
CA ASN A 69 5.47 -8.19 -2.19
C ASN A 69 5.05 -7.35 -3.39
N MET A 70 5.16 -6.03 -3.28
CA MET A 70 4.74 -5.09 -4.33
C MET A 70 5.96 -4.50 -5.03
N TYR A 71 5.92 -4.45 -6.36
CA TYR A 71 6.97 -3.86 -7.18
C TYR A 71 6.38 -2.85 -8.14
N ASN A 72 7.14 -1.80 -8.45
CA ASN A 72 6.83 -0.88 -9.54
C ASN A 72 7.80 -1.14 -10.69
N ALA A 73 7.34 -1.05 -11.94
CA ALA A 73 8.20 -1.24 -13.11
C ALA A 73 9.37 -0.26 -13.19
N LEU A 74 9.26 0.91 -12.53
CA LEU A 74 10.27 1.96 -12.51
C LEU A 74 11.10 1.98 -11.21
N GLY A 75 10.90 1.05 -10.29
CA GLY A 75 11.65 0.99 -9.03
C GLY A 75 10.95 0.22 -7.91
N GLU A 76 11.53 0.28 -6.72
CA GLU A 76 10.97 -0.41 -5.55
C GLU A 76 9.86 0.41 -4.90
N MET A 77 8.73 -0.22 -4.62
CA MET A 77 7.74 0.37 -3.73
C MET A 77 8.29 0.31 -2.30
N THR A 78 8.36 1.46 -1.64
CA THR A 78 8.87 1.55 -0.27
C THR A 78 7.73 1.50 0.71
N LYS A 79 7.85 0.66 1.75
CA LYS A 79 7.00 0.72 2.94
C LYS A 79 7.22 2.06 3.64
N VAL A 80 6.18 2.86 3.76
CA VAL A 80 6.23 4.19 4.40
C VAL A 80 5.69 4.17 5.82
N GLY A 81 4.90 3.16 6.17
CA GLY A 81 4.39 2.98 7.52
C GLY A 81 3.60 1.69 7.70
N GLU A 82 3.19 1.44 8.94
CA GLU A 82 2.29 0.35 9.29
C GLU A 82 1.47 0.70 10.53
N ASP A 83 0.32 0.06 10.67
CA ASP A 83 -0.47 0.05 11.90
C ASP A 83 -0.78 -1.39 12.35
N GLY A 84 -1.76 -1.55 13.24
CA GLY A 84 -2.17 -2.86 13.74
C GLY A 84 -2.75 -3.79 12.67
N GLU A 85 -3.28 -3.23 11.58
CA GLU A 85 -4.04 -3.97 10.56
C GLU A 85 -3.41 -3.93 9.18
N TYR A 86 -2.71 -2.85 8.80
CA TYR A 86 -2.23 -2.60 7.45
C TYR A 86 -0.76 -2.15 7.39
N VAL A 87 -0.16 -2.42 6.23
CA VAL A 87 1.12 -1.88 5.77
C VAL A 87 0.84 -0.92 4.61
N TYR A 88 1.50 0.23 4.62
CA TYR A 88 1.35 1.32 3.65
C TYR A 88 2.63 1.56 2.85
#